data_AF-A0A0K8VAY4-F1
#
_entry.id   AF-A0A0K8VAY4-F1
#
_cell.length_a   1.000
_cell.length_b   1.000
_cell.length_c   1.000
_cell.angle_alpha   90.00
_cell.angle_beta   90.00
_cell.angle_gamma   90.00
#
_symmetry.space_group_name_H-M   'P 1'
#
loop_
_entity.id
_entity.type
_entity.pdbx_description
1 polymer ?
#
loop_
_entity_poly.entity_id
_entity_poly.type
_entity_poly.pdbx_seq_one_letter_code
_entity_poly.pdbx_strand_id
1 'polypeptide(L)'
;MLIKEYRVTLPLTVEEYQVAQLYSVAEASKNETGGGEGIEVLKNEPFDNYPLLGGKYNAGQYTYKIYHLASKVPAFIRLLAPKGSLEIHEEAWNAYPYCRTVITNPGYMKENFVICIESLHVGDIGDQNNVHELPPEKLKTREVVHIDIANDTVLPA
;
A
#
# COMPACT_ATOMS: atom_id res chain seq x y z
N MET A 1 -5.17 -14.91 -8.86
CA MET A 1 -4.64 -13.65 -8.30
C MET A 1 -5.25 -12.52 -9.10
N LEU A 2 -5.94 -11.59 -8.44
CA LEU A 2 -6.49 -10.40 -9.09
C LEU A 2 -5.38 -9.36 -9.19
N ILE A 3 -5.21 -8.73 -10.35
CA ILE A 3 -4.21 -7.69 -10.58
C ILE A 3 -4.90 -6.46 -11.16
N LYS A 4 -4.84 -5.35 -10.42
CA LYS A 4 -5.31 -4.05 -10.88
C LYS A 4 -4.18 -3.04 -10.78
N GLU A 5 -4.02 -2.21 -11.80
CA GLU A 5 -3.11 -1.07 -11.84
C GLU A 5 -3.95 0.20 -11.81
N TYR A 6 -3.89 0.92 -10.69
CA TYR A 6 -4.57 2.19 -10.52
C TYR A 6 -3.63 3.32 -10.93
N ARG A 7 -4.04 4.10 -11.93
CA ARG A 7 -3.29 5.26 -12.43
C ARG A 7 -3.94 6.51 -11.88
N VAL A 8 -3.22 7.20 -11.01
CA VAL A 8 -3.70 8.42 -10.34
C VAL A 8 -2.90 9.59 -10.89
N THR A 9 -3.50 10.35 -11.82
CA THR A 9 -2.85 11.54 -12.38
C THR A 9 -3.05 12.70 -11.41
N LEU A 10 -1.95 13.32 -10.99
CA LEU A 10 -1.96 14.38 -9.98
C LEU A 10 -1.35 15.68 -10.53
N PRO A 11 -1.86 16.85 -10.13
CA PRO A 11 -1.28 18.15 -10.48
C PRO A 11 -0.08 18.50 -9.59
N LEU A 12 0.86 17.56 -9.44
CA LEU A 12 2.07 17.68 -8.61
C LEU A 12 3.27 17.16 -9.39
N THR A 13 4.46 17.71 -9.15
CA THR A 13 5.69 17.07 -9.63
C THR A 13 5.98 15.81 -8.82
N VAL A 14 6.85 14.95 -9.35
CA VAL A 14 7.31 13.74 -8.64
C VAL A 14 8.02 14.13 -7.34
N GLU A 15 8.77 15.22 -7.31
CA GLU A 15 9.45 15.70 -6.11
C GLU A 15 8.47 16.22 -5.06
N GLU A 16 7.44 16.96 -5.47
CA GLU A 16 6.38 17.44 -4.58
C GLU A 16 5.58 16.29 -3.98
N TYR A 17 5.26 15.27 -4.79
CA TYR A 17 4.54 14.09 -4.34
C TYR A 17 5.30 13.32 -3.26
N GLN A 18 6.63 13.23 -3.35
CA GLN A 18 7.44 12.55 -2.33
C GLN A 18 7.21 13.14 -0.93
N VAL A 19 7.18 14.47 -0.83
CA VAL A 19 6.94 15.17 0.43
C VAL A 19 5.49 15.05 0.85
N ALA A 20 4.56 15.26 -0.10
CA ALA A 20 3.13 15.21 0.15
C ALA A 20 2.69 13.83 0.67
N GLN A 21 3.17 12.75 0.07
CA GLN A 21 2.83 11.38 0.46
C GLN A 21 3.22 11.11 1.92
N LEU A 22 4.44 11.47 2.33
CA LEU A 22 4.91 11.25 3.69
C LEU A 22 4.06 12.01 4.70
N TYR A 23 3.71 13.26 4.40
CA TYR A 23 2.81 14.06 5.22
C TYR A 23 1.40 13.44 5.31
N SER A 24 0.81 13.07 4.17
CA SER A 24 -0.52 12.47 4.11
C SER A 24 -0.59 11.14 4.85
N VAL A 25 0.45 10.30 4.76
CA VAL A 25 0.53 9.03 5.50
C VAL A 25 0.60 9.29 7.02
N ALA A 26 1.37 10.29 7.46
CA ALA A 26 1.45 10.65 8.87
C ALA A 26 0.11 11.17 9.41
N GLU A 27 -0.56 12.08 8.70
CA GLU A 27 -1.85 12.62 9.09
C GLU A 27 -2.96 11.55 9.05
N ALA A 28 -3.00 10.71 8.02
CA ALA A 28 -3.94 9.58 7.96
C ALA A 28 -3.70 8.60 9.12
N SER A 29 -2.44 8.26 9.42
CA SER A 29 -2.10 7.38 10.54
C SER A 29 -2.56 7.96 11.89
N LYS A 30 -2.43 9.28 12.07
CA LYS A 30 -2.88 9.99 13.26
C LYS A 30 -4.40 9.98 13.40
N ASN A 31 -5.13 10.23 12.31
CA ASN A 31 -6.60 10.19 12.31
C ASN A 31 -7.13 8.78 12.58
N GLU A 32 -6.39 7.76 12.15
CA GLU A 32 -6.75 6.36 12.33
C GLU A 32 -6.27 5.77 13.68
N THR A 33 -5.56 6.53 14.53
CA THR A 33 -5.03 6.02 15.81
C THR A 33 -5.77 6.65 17.00
N GLY A 34 -6.40 5.83 17.85
CA GLY A 34 -7.12 6.31 19.04
C GLY A 34 -7.79 5.20 19.86
N GLY A 35 -7.92 5.41 21.18
CA GLY A 35 -8.71 4.52 22.05
C GLY A 35 -8.05 3.19 22.47
N GLY A 36 -6.74 3.03 22.31
CA GLY A 36 -6.01 1.80 22.62
C GLY A 36 -5.89 0.83 21.44
N GLU A 37 -6.42 1.21 20.26
CA GLU A 37 -6.26 0.52 18.98
C GLU A 37 -5.71 1.50 17.92
N GLY A 38 -5.02 0.99 16.91
CA GLY A 38 -4.34 1.83 15.91
C GLY A 38 -3.21 1.13 15.18
N ILE A 39 -2.34 1.95 14.60
CA ILE A 39 -1.16 1.49 13.83
C ILE A 39 0.03 1.42 14.78
N GLU A 40 0.51 0.21 15.04
CA GLU A 40 1.75 -0.03 15.78
C GLU A 40 2.92 -0.06 14.79
N VAL A 41 3.86 0.87 14.91
CA VAL A 41 5.08 0.89 14.09
C VAL A 41 6.17 0.10 14.81
N LEU A 42 6.47 -1.11 14.32
CA LEU A 42 7.49 -1.99 14.89
C LEU A 42 8.90 -1.69 14.38
N LYS A 43 9.01 -1.35 13.10
CA LYS A 43 10.28 -0.95 12.48
C LYS A 43 10.08 0.27 11.60
N ASN A 44 11.07 1.14 11.62
CA ASN A 44 11.20 2.29 10.74
C ASN A 44 12.69 2.59 10.60
N GLU A 45 13.35 1.93 9.65
CA GLU A 45 14.80 1.95 9.50
C GLU A 45 15.20 2.06 8.02
N PRO A 46 16.34 2.69 7.71
CA PRO A 46 16.86 2.64 6.35
C PRO A 46 17.20 1.19 5.99
N PHE A 47 17.06 0.85 4.71
CA PHE A 47 17.60 -0.39 4.15
C PHE A 47 18.54 -0.08 3.01
N ASP A 48 19.55 -0.93 2.87
CA ASP A 48 20.35 -1.10 1.69
C ASP A 48 20.29 -2.57 1.27
N ASN A 49 20.60 -2.87 0.01
CA ASN A 49 20.72 -4.25 -0.50
C ASN A 49 19.43 -5.09 -0.57
N TYR A 50 18.26 -4.49 -0.77
CA TYR A 50 17.02 -5.23 -1.07
C TYR A 50 16.56 -4.96 -2.51
N PRO A 51 16.83 -5.86 -3.48
CA PRO A 51 16.54 -5.59 -4.89
C PRO A 51 15.02 -5.56 -5.16
N LEU A 52 14.58 -4.44 -5.71
CA LEU A 52 13.20 -4.14 -6.10
C LEU A 52 13.16 -3.84 -7.60
N LEU A 53 12.01 -4.16 -8.22
CA LEU A 53 11.77 -4.00 -9.66
C LEU A 53 12.96 -4.45 -10.54
N GLY A 54 13.32 -5.74 -10.45
CA GLY A 54 14.44 -6.28 -11.22
C GLY A 54 15.83 -5.77 -10.82
N GLY A 55 15.96 -5.18 -9.63
CA GLY A 55 17.23 -4.65 -9.11
C GLY A 55 17.49 -3.18 -9.45
N LYS A 56 16.52 -2.49 -10.05
CA LYS A 56 16.62 -1.04 -10.36
C LYS A 56 16.60 -0.16 -9.11
N TYR A 57 15.97 -0.64 -8.04
CA TYR A 57 15.94 0.02 -6.75
C TYR A 57 16.44 -0.97 -5.70
N ASN A 58 17.27 -0.52 -4.76
CA ASN A 58 17.93 -1.40 -3.80
C ASN A 58 18.14 -0.81 -2.41
N ALA A 59 17.81 0.47 -2.22
CA ALA A 59 17.96 1.17 -0.95
C ALA A 59 16.79 2.14 -0.76
N GLY A 60 16.48 2.45 0.50
CA GLY A 60 15.36 3.31 0.85
C GLY A 60 14.99 3.22 2.33
N GLN A 61 13.72 3.45 2.65
CA GLN A 61 13.18 3.30 4.00
C GLN A 61 12.33 2.04 4.09
N TYR A 62 12.59 1.20 5.09
CA TYR A 62 11.76 0.05 5.42
C TYR A 62 10.91 0.35 6.65
N THR A 63 9.62 0.01 6.56
CA THR A 63 8.72 0.06 7.70
C THR A 63 8.00 -1.26 7.89
N TYR A 64 7.82 -1.65 9.14
CA TYR A 64 6.97 -2.77 9.52
C TYR A 64 5.94 -2.28 10.54
N LYS A 65 4.66 -2.45 10.20
CA LYS A 65 3.54 -1.99 11.02
C LYS A 65 2.52 -3.09 11.25
N ILE A 66 1.84 -3.04 12.39
CA ILE A 66 0.69 -3.88 12.69
C ILE A 66 -0.53 -2.99 12.88
N TYR A 67 -1.59 -3.28 12.12
CA TYR A 67 -2.89 -2.67 12.25
C TYR A 67 -3.75 -3.55 13.16
N HIS A 68 -4.18 -2.98 14.28
CA HIS A 68 -5.12 -3.59 15.21
C HIS A 68 -6.55 -3.12 14.86
N LEU A 69 -7.39 -4.02 14.34
CA LEU A 69 -8.71 -3.68 13.76
C LEU A 69 -9.92 -4.04 14.65
N ALA A 70 -9.71 -4.52 15.87
CA ALA A 70 -10.75 -5.18 16.66
C ALA A 70 -11.93 -4.28 17.08
N SER A 71 -11.73 -2.97 17.25
CA SER A 71 -12.74 -1.96 17.55
C SER A 71 -13.21 -1.20 16.32
N LYS A 72 -12.53 -1.36 15.17
CA LYS A 72 -12.89 -0.73 13.90
C LYS A 72 -13.84 -1.57 13.06
N VAL A 73 -13.93 -2.87 13.34
CA VAL A 73 -14.94 -3.74 12.71
C VAL A 73 -16.22 -3.77 13.54
N PRO A 74 -17.41 -3.86 12.91
CA PRO A 74 -18.68 -4.00 13.62
C PRO A 74 -18.66 -5.13 14.67
N ALA A 75 -19.38 -4.95 15.78
CA ALA A 75 -19.35 -5.88 16.92
C ALA A 75 -19.68 -7.35 16.55
N PHE A 76 -20.55 -7.56 15.55
CA PHE A 76 -20.86 -8.91 15.06
C PHE A 76 -19.66 -9.57 14.36
N ILE A 77 -18.82 -8.79 13.65
CA ILE A 77 -17.57 -9.31 13.05
C ILE A 77 -16.61 -9.70 14.16
N ARG A 78 -16.43 -8.84 15.17
CA ARG A 78 -15.55 -9.13 16.32
C ARG A 78 -15.96 -10.41 17.07
N LEU A 79 -17.25 -10.66 17.24
CA LEU A 79 -17.75 -11.86 17.93
C LEU A 79 -17.50 -13.16 17.16
N LEU A 80 -17.48 -13.09 15.83
CA LEU A 80 -17.28 -14.22 14.93
C LEU A 80 -15.82 -14.40 14.51
N ALA A 81 -15.01 -13.35 14.65
CA ALA A 81 -13.62 -13.28 14.24
C ALA A 81 -12.74 -14.19 15.13
N PRO A 82 -12.03 -15.18 14.55
CA PRO A 82 -11.09 -16.01 15.28
C PRO A 82 -9.95 -15.18 15.91
N LYS A 83 -9.36 -15.66 17.01
CA LYS A 83 -8.24 -14.97 17.66
C LYS A 83 -7.09 -14.75 16.67
N GLY A 84 -6.59 -13.50 16.57
CA GLY A 84 -5.52 -13.11 15.63
C GLY A 84 -6.00 -12.78 14.20
N SER A 85 -7.30 -12.87 13.90
CA SER A 85 -7.85 -12.52 12.58
C SER A 85 -8.00 -11.01 12.34
N LEU A 86 -7.89 -10.20 13.38
CA LEU A 86 -8.05 -8.74 13.33
C LEU A 86 -6.72 -7.98 13.45
N GLU A 87 -5.60 -8.69 13.26
CA GLU A 87 -4.25 -8.12 13.19
C GLU A 87 -3.74 -8.22 11.74
N ILE A 88 -3.49 -7.07 11.12
CA ILE A 88 -2.98 -7.01 9.75
C ILE A 88 -1.55 -6.48 9.79
N HIS A 89 -0.65 -7.19 9.13
CA HIS A 89 0.78 -6.87 9.09
C HIS A 89 1.09 -6.18 7.77
N GLU A 90 1.71 -5.00 7.82
CA GLU A 90 2.19 -4.24 6.68
C GLU A 90 3.70 -4.13 6.71
N GLU A 91 4.36 -4.67 5.70
CA GLU A 91 5.76 -4.40 5.42
C GLU A 91 5.86 -3.53 4.17
N ALA A 92 6.61 -2.41 4.25
CA ALA A 92 6.78 -1.50 3.14
C ALA A 92 8.26 -1.16 2.91
N TRP A 93 8.69 -1.20 1.65
CA TRP A 93 9.99 -0.78 1.16
C TRP A 93 9.80 0.43 0.26
N ASN A 94 10.04 1.62 0.81
CA ASN A 94 9.96 2.88 0.10
C ASN A 94 11.34 3.22 -0.47
N ALA A 95 11.55 2.91 -1.75
CA ALA A 95 12.73 3.24 -2.54
C ALA A 95 12.37 4.28 -3.61
N TYR A 96 11.82 5.41 -3.17
CA TYR A 96 11.24 6.44 -4.03
C TYR A 96 12.10 6.73 -5.28
N PRO A 97 11.53 6.77 -6.49
CA PRO A 97 10.09 6.80 -6.81
C PRO A 97 9.37 5.44 -6.83
N TYR A 98 10.04 4.34 -6.46
CA TYR A 98 9.39 3.04 -6.37
C TYR A 98 9.03 2.69 -4.92
N CYS A 99 7.85 2.15 -4.69
CA CYS A 99 7.46 1.63 -3.39
C CYS A 99 6.84 0.25 -3.55
N ARG A 100 7.13 -0.63 -2.60
CA ARG A 100 6.47 -1.93 -2.48
C ARG A 100 5.94 -2.09 -1.07
N THR A 101 4.66 -2.40 -0.95
CA THR A 101 3.99 -2.70 0.31
C THR A 101 3.36 -4.08 0.23
N VAL A 102 3.58 -4.91 1.25
CA VAL A 102 3.04 -6.25 1.37
C VAL A 102 2.21 -6.31 2.65
N ILE A 103 0.94 -6.65 2.50
CA ILE A 103 -0.03 -6.72 3.60
C ILE A 103 -0.46 -8.18 3.76
N THR A 104 -0.36 -8.69 4.99
CA THR A 104 -0.65 -10.09 5.32
C THR A 104 -1.45 -10.21 6.63
N ASN A 105 -2.01 -11.40 6.87
CA ASN A 105 -2.68 -11.76 8.12
C ASN A 105 -2.12 -13.09 8.65
N PRO A 106 -0.91 -13.10 9.24
CA PRO A 106 -0.20 -14.32 9.61
C PRO A 106 -0.88 -15.09 10.74
N GLY A 107 -1.61 -14.41 11.63
CA GLY A 107 -2.28 -15.02 12.77
C GLY A 107 -3.45 -15.95 12.40
N TYR A 108 -4.10 -15.72 11.25
CA TYR A 108 -5.30 -16.46 10.86
C TYR A 108 -5.29 -16.95 9.41
N MET A 109 -5.27 -16.05 8.42
CA MET A 109 -5.35 -16.46 7.00
C MET A 109 -4.04 -17.03 6.45
N LYS A 110 -2.90 -16.71 7.10
CA LYS A 110 -1.56 -17.16 6.72
C LYS A 110 -1.29 -16.91 5.23
N GLU A 111 -0.91 -17.93 4.47
CA GLU A 111 -0.56 -17.84 3.05
C GLU A 111 -1.78 -17.65 2.14
N ASN A 112 -3.01 -17.76 2.66
CA ASN A 112 -4.23 -17.60 1.88
C ASN A 112 -4.63 -16.13 1.68
N PHE A 113 -3.94 -15.18 2.33
CA PHE A 113 -4.21 -13.75 2.21
C PHE A 113 -2.92 -12.96 2.01
N VAL A 114 -2.86 -12.26 0.89
CA VAL A 114 -1.80 -11.29 0.59
C VAL A 114 -2.38 -10.18 -0.27
N ILE A 115 -2.08 -8.94 0.09
CA ILE A 115 -2.24 -7.77 -0.78
C ILE A 115 -0.83 -7.23 -1.03
N CYS A 116 -0.45 -7.12 -2.29
CA CYS A 116 0.82 -6.53 -2.70
C CYS A 116 0.52 -5.27 -3.50
N ILE A 117 1.03 -4.14 -3.04
CA ILE A 117 0.91 -2.84 -3.69
C ILE A 117 2.31 -2.47 -4.14
N GLU A 118 2.51 -2.38 -5.46
CA GLU A 118 3.74 -1.88 -6.06
C GLU A 118 3.40 -0.60 -6.79
N SER A 119 4.08 0.49 -6.45
CA SER A 119 3.80 1.83 -6.98
C SER A 119 5.06 2.42 -7.60
N LEU A 120 4.91 3.05 -8.75
CA LEU A 120 5.97 3.83 -9.40
C LEU A 120 5.45 5.24 -9.69
N HIS A 121 6.19 6.25 -9.23
CA HIS A 121 5.86 7.66 -9.45
C HIS A 121 6.64 8.18 -10.65
N VAL A 122 5.92 8.64 -11.68
CA VAL A 122 6.48 9.06 -12.97
C VAL A 122 5.99 10.45 -13.33
N GLY A 123 6.86 11.23 -13.97
CA GLY A 123 6.55 12.60 -14.42
C GLY A 123 5.87 12.60 -15.78
N ASP A 124 4.72 11.95 -15.89
CA ASP A 124 3.92 11.87 -17.12
C ASP A 124 2.40 11.98 -16.83
N ILE A 125 1.58 11.64 -17.81
CA ILE A 125 0.11 11.69 -17.72
C ILE A 125 -0.53 10.31 -17.47
N GLY A 126 0.27 9.31 -17.10
CA GLY A 126 -0.16 7.94 -16.84
C GLY A 126 -0.39 7.10 -18.09
N ASP A 127 0.33 7.35 -19.20
CA ASP A 127 0.14 6.65 -20.48
C ASP A 127 1.15 5.50 -20.71
N GLN A 128 2.23 5.43 -19.93
CA GLN A 128 3.22 4.36 -20.03
C GLN A 128 2.60 2.96 -19.86
N ASN A 129 3.01 2.01 -20.71
CA ASN A 129 2.56 0.63 -20.61
C ASN A 129 3.58 -0.24 -19.84
N ASN A 130 3.06 -1.07 -18.93
CA ASN A 130 3.82 -2.06 -18.17
C ASN A 130 5.05 -1.51 -17.39
N VAL A 131 4.89 -0.39 -16.69
CA VAL A 131 5.98 0.24 -15.91
C VAL A 131 6.56 -0.67 -14.82
N HIS A 132 5.79 -1.66 -14.36
CA HIS A 132 6.21 -2.67 -13.38
C HIS A 132 6.88 -3.90 -14.01
N GLU A 133 7.10 -3.91 -15.33
CA GLU A 133 7.78 -5.00 -16.05
C GLU A 133 7.16 -6.38 -15.77
N LEU A 134 5.84 -6.43 -15.67
CA LEU A 134 5.12 -7.67 -15.43
C LEU A 134 5.41 -8.67 -16.56
N PRO A 135 5.62 -9.96 -16.22
CA PRO A 135 5.69 -11.02 -17.21
C PRO A 135 4.41 -11.06 -18.08
N PRO A 136 4.48 -11.51 -19.34
CA PRO A 136 3.35 -11.49 -20.27
C PRO A 136 2.06 -12.10 -19.71
N GLU A 137 2.17 -13.20 -18.97
CA GLU A 137 1.02 -13.90 -18.37
C GLU A 137 0.30 -13.05 -17.31
N LYS A 138 1.05 -12.31 -16.47
CA LYS A 138 0.48 -11.39 -15.49
C LYS A 138 -0.06 -10.14 -16.16
N LEU A 139 0.70 -9.58 -17.11
CA LEU A 139 0.30 -8.38 -17.85
C LEU A 139 -1.03 -8.57 -18.58
N LYS A 140 -1.29 -9.77 -19.13
CA LYS A 140 -2.54 -10.11 -19.80
C LYS A 140 -3.77 -10.10 -18.88
N THR A 141 -3.58 -10.39 -17.59
CA THR A 141 -4.66 -10.44 -16.60
C THR A 141 -4.81 -9.15 -15.79
N ARG A 142 -3.88 -8.20 -15.97
CA ARG A 142 -3.92 -6.87 -15.34
C ARG A 142 -5.04 -6.03 -15.94
N GLU A 143 -5.91 -5.52 -15.08
CA GLU A 143 -6.86 -4.46 -15.40
C GLU A 143 -6.24 -3.09 -15.09
N VAL A 144 -6.33 -2.13 -16.01
CA VAL A 144 -5.89 -0.75 -15.79
C VAL A 144 -7.10 0.11 -15.47
N VAL A 145 -7.06 0.82 -14.35
CA VAL A 145 -8.10 1.74 -13.89
C VAL A 145 -7.49 3.12 -13.74
N HIS A 146 -8.08 4.12 -14.40
CA HIS A 146 -7.69 5.52 -14.20
C HIS A 146 -8.57 6.12 -13.10
N ILE A 147 -7.94 6.82 -12.16
CA ILE A 147 -8.62 7.55 -11.10
C ILE A 147 -8.51 9.04 -11.41
N ASP A 148 -9.65 9.67 -11.63
CA ASP A 148 -9.78 11.11 -11.84
C ASP A 148 -10.20 11.77 -10.53
N ILE A 149 -9.24 12.39 -9.84
CA ILE A 149 -9.46 13.04 -8.54
C ILE A 149 -10.43 14.22 -8.59
N ALA A 150 -10.73 14.77 -9.78
CA ALA A 150 -11.60 15.92 -9.97
C ALA A 150 -13.03 15.51 -10.36
N ASN A 151 -13.18 14.44 -11.16
CA ASN A 151 -14.46 14.07 -11.77
C ASN A 151 -15.04 12.74 -11.29
N ASP A 152 -14.24 11.83 -10.73
CA ASP A 152 -14.77 10.55 -10.27
C ASP A 152 -15.73 10.76 -9.11
N THR A 153 -16.89 10.09 -9.18
CA THR A 153 -17.90 10.20 -8.13
C THR A 153 -17.43 9.50 -6.87
N VAL A 154 -17.31 10.26 -5.78
CA VAL A 154 -17.02 9.72 -4.45
C VAL A 154 -18.33 9.41 -3.75
N LEU A 155 -18.58 8.14 -3.44
CA LEU A 155 -19.71 7.77 -2.59
C LEU A 155 -19.46 8.27 -1.15
N PRO A 156 -20.50 8.72 -0.42
CA PRO A 156 -20.36 9.05 0.99
C PRO A 156 -19.77 7.87 1.78
N ALA A 157 -18.83 8.17 2.68
CA ALA A 157 -18.20 7.20 3.57
C ALA A 157 -19.19 6.60 4.58
#